data_AF-A0A6G6GM79-F1
#
_entry.id   AF-A0A6G6GM79-F1
#
_cell.length_a   1.000
_cell.length_b   1.000
_cell.length_c   1.000
_cell.angle_alpha   90.00
_cell.angle_beta   90.00
_cell.angle_gamma   90.00
#
_symmetry.space_group_name_H-M   'P 1'
#
loop_
_entity.id
_entity.type
_entity.pdbx_description
1 polymer ?
#
loop_
_entity_poly.entity_id
_entity_poly.type
_entity_poly.pdbx_seq_one_letter_code
_entity_poly.pdbx_strand_id
1 'polypeptide(L)'
;MKKFFLSQIALIALSLFVVGCSNDDNEIIPVDDDPAPVDTVLAGQITEDMTLTSDEIWTLDGRVTVTSGATLTIEAGTIIKALPGQEANASVLIIARGSKIQANGTSSAPIIFTSSTDNIELGQTAGTNLSQNDRGLWGGVIILGNARASLSGDASENQIEGIPASDTNGLYGGTNDADDSGSLNYVSIRHGGTLIGDGNEINGLTLGGVGSGTTISNIEVVANVDDGIEWFGGSVNSSNLLVWAQGDDGLDIDEAYSGTISNSLVIAGDISDHGLEIDGPAGSLEGSFTINGLTLIGNTVTENGEYADFRDGAMGTVSNVYATGFKASADVELDNNEVSQNFLNGEITFENWVLNGADNTIFVEKVACIANCDDADETNDVFEDIIILDPTFSERAASWTTTGTSGGANTGVFAWTFASAKGAF
;
A
#
# COMPACT_ATOMS: atom_id res chain seq x y z
N MET A 1 46.34 -10.34 -38.52
CA MET A 1 47.48 -9.92 -39.37
C MET A 1 47.47 -8.41 -39.51
N LYS A 2 48.66 -7.79 -39.35
CA LYS A 2 49.01 -6.35 -39.48
C LYS A 2 48.59 -5.44 -38.31
N LYS A 3 49.42 -4.55 -37.78
CA LYS A 3 50.87 -4.45 -37.53
C LYS A 3 51.05 -3.14 -36.73
N PHE A 4 51.82 -3.21 -35.64
CA PHE A 4 52.40 -2.12 -34.84
C PHE A 4 52.83 -0.85 -35.60
N PHE A 5 52.72 0.32 -34.93
CA PHE A 5 53.82 1.30 -34.82
C PHE A 5 53.76 2.09 -33.50
N LEU A 6 54.90 2.08 -32.80
CA LEU A 6 55.29 2.89 -31.64
C LEU A 6 55.93 4.22 -32.10
N SER A 7 55.84 5.29 -31.28
CA SER A 7 56.95 6.12 -30.73
C SER A 7 56.43 7.51 -30.30
N GLN A 8 56.39 7.87 -29.01
CA GLN A 8 57.43 8.46 -28.16
C GLN A 8 57.45 10.01 -28.08
N ILE A 9 57.21 10.50 -26.85
CA ILE A 9 57.96 11.50 -26.05
C ILE A 9 57.98 12.98 -26.51
N ALA A 10 57.49 13.86 -25.63
CA ALA A 10 58.21 15.09 -25.23
C ALA A 10 57.81 15.51 -23.80
N LEU A 11 58.83 15.56 -22.93
CA LEU A 11 58.82 15.97 -21.53
C LEU A 11 59.24 17.46 -21.48
N ILE A 12 58.53 18.33 -20.76
CA ILE A 12 59.05 19.65 -20.35
C ILE A 12 58.78 19.84 -18.86
N ALA A 13 59.84 20.23 -18.15
CA ALA A 13 59.94 20.30 -16.71
C ALA A 13 59.91 21.75 -16.18
N LEU A 14 59.40 21.86 -14.95
CA LEU A 14 59.90 22.66 -13.82
C LEU A 14 59.76 24.20 -13.81
N SER A 15 59.00 24.69 -12.81
CA SER A 15 59.45 25.82 -11.98
C SER A 15 58.83 25.75 -10.57
N LEU A 16 59.72 25.59 -9.58
CA LEU A 16 59.48 25.64 -8.14
C LEU A 16 59.19 27.08 -7.66
N PHE A 17 58.30 27.23 -6.67
CA PHE A 17 58.40 28.29 -5.66
C PHE A 17 58.28 27.67 -4.26
N VAL A 18 59.12 28.18 -3.36
CA VAL A 18 59.43 27.67 -2.03
C VAL A 18 58.56 28.35 -0.96
N VAL A 19 57.97 27.50 -0.11
CA VAL A 19 57.76 27.58 1.36
C VAL A 19 57.71 28.96 2.04
N GLY A 20 56.60 29.20 2.76
CA GLY A 20 56.56 30.00 3.98
C GLY A 20 56.05 29.16 5.14
N CYS A 21 56.91 28.86 6.11
CA CYS A 21 56.52 28.34 7.42
C CYS A 21 56.77 29.43 8.46
N SER A 22 55.77 29.72 9.30
CA SER A 22 55.95 30.23 10.66
C SER A 22 55.36 29.22 11.61
N ASN A 23 56.18 28.77 12.57
CA ASN A 23 55.88 27.73 13.55
C ASN A 23 55.06 28.24 14.75
N ASP A 24 54.52 27.24 15.46
CA ASP A 24 54.09 27.21 16.86
C ASP A 24 52.64 27.65 17.15
N ASP A 25 51.73 26.67 17.18
CA ASP A 25 51.15 26.16 18.44
C ASP A 25 50.27 24.92 18.17
N ASN A 26 50.26 23.99 19.13
CA ASN A 26 49.44 22.78 19.14
C ASN A 26 47.94 23.12 18.91
N GLU A 27 47.40 22.69 17.78
CA GLU A 27 45.97 22.43 17.65
C GLU A 27 45.80 20.95 17.32
N ILE A 28 45.45 20.17 18.36
CA ILE A 28 44.78 18.90 18.16
C ILE A 28 43.46 19.30 17.51
N ILE A 29 43.33 19.11 16.20
CA ILE A 29 42.02 19.11 15.55
C ILE A 29 41.31 17.86 16.11
N PRO A 30 40.22 17.98 16.87
CA PRO A 30 39.33 16.85 17.04
C PRO A 30 38.71 16.66 15.66
N VAL A 31 39.17 15.65 14.93
CA VAL A 31 38.36 15.10 13.84
C VAL A 31 37.19 14.44 14.56
N ASP A 32 36.02 14.98 14.30
CA ASP A 32 34.72 14.49 14.72
C ASP A 32 34.66 12.98 14.46
N ASP A 33 34.69 12.18 15.52
CA ASP A 33 34.24 10.78 15.50
C ASP A 33 32.71 10.79 15.53
N ASP A 34 32.09 11.41 14.53
CA ASP A 34 30.68 11.14 14.27
C ASP A 34 30.66 9.95 13.32
N PRO A 35 30.37 8.72 13.81
CA PRO A 35 30.16 7.62 12.89
C PRO A 35 28.99 8.05 12.00
N ALA A 36 29.24 8.13 10.69
CA ALA A 36 28.15 8.07 9.71
C ALA A 36 27.19 6.96 10.17
N PRO A 37 25.85 7.14 10.05
CA PRO A 37 24.91 6.13 10.50
C PRO A 37 25.36 4.78 9.93
N VAL A 38 25.66 3.85 10.83
CA VAL A 38 26.05 2.51 10.42
C VAL A 38 24.74 1.87 10.00
N ASP A 39 24.44 1.86 8.70
CA ASP A 39 23.28 1.14 8.20
C ASP A 39 23.44 -0.35 8.58
N THR A 40 22.56 -0.85 9.46
CA THR A 40 22.54 -2.29 9.75
C THR A 40 21.64 -2.99 8.72
N VAL A 41 22.24 -3.91 7.97
CA VAL A 41 21.56 -4.66 6.91
C VAL A 41 20.82 -5.86 7.50
N LEU A 42 19.52 -5.95 7.20
CA LEU A 42 18.66 -7.08 7.44
C LEU A 42 18.50 -7.86 6.13
N ALA A 43 18.77 -9.17 6.17
CA ALA A 43 18.65 -10.05 5.01
C ALA A 43 18.19 -11.44 5.44
N GLY A 44 17.38 -12.10 4.60
CA GLY A 44 16.94 -13.47 4.83
C GLY A 44 15.96 -13.59 6.01
N GLN A 45 16.10 -14.65 6.80
CA GLN A 45 15.11 -15.00 7.83
C GLN A 45 15.51 -14.50 9.23
N ILE A 46 14.55 -13.87 9.91
CA ILE A 46 14.58 -13.56 11.34
C ILE A 46 13.86 -14.70 12.05
N THR A 47 14.63 -15.56 12.73
CA THR A 47 14.14 -16.81 13.36
C THR A 47 14.00 -16.75 14.88
N GLU A 48 14.39 -15.63 15.48
CA GLU A 48 14.28 -15.35 16.90
C GLU A 48 13.81 -13.91 17.09
N ASP A 49 13.31 -13.58 18.28
CA ASP A 49 12.87 -12.23 18.59
C ASP A 49 13.99 -11.21 18.32
N MET A 50 13.64 -10.13 17.61
CA MET A 50 14.57 -9.08 17.22
C MET A 50 13.94 -7.72 17.50
N THR A 51 14.77 -6.74 17.86
CA THR A 51 14.35 -5.34 18.06
C THR A 51 15.13 -4.44 17.12
N LEU A 52 14.43 -3.63 16.32
CA LEU A 52 15.00 -2.57 15.50
C LEU A 52 14.90 -1.26 16.27
N THR A 53 16.03 -0.74 16.70
CA THR A 53 16.13 0.48 17.50
C THR A 53 16.10 1.74 16.64
N SER A 54 15.77 2.87 17.26
CA SER A 54 15.61 4.17 16.59
C SER A 54 16.90 5.00 16.48
N ASP A 55 18.03 4.49 16.99
CA ASP A 55 19.35 5.14 16.98
C ASP A 55 20.18 4.84 15.72
N GLU A 56 19.68 3.98 14.83
CA GLU A 56 20.29 3.66 13.54
C GLU A 56 19.24 3.47 12.44
N ILE A 57 19.70 3.51 11.18
CA ILE A 57 18.86 3.23 10.01
C ILE A 57 19.06 1.75 9.67
N TRP A 58 17.95 1.03 9.51
CA TRP A 58 17.97 -0.38 9.13
C TRP A 58 17.78 -0.49 7.63
N THR A 59 18.51 -1.39 6.96
CA THR A 59 18.39 -1.59 5.51
C THR A 59 17.91 -3.01 5.19
N LEU A 60 16.75 -3.16 4.55
CA LEU A 60 16.28 -4.43 3.99
C LEU A 60 17.04 -4.73 2.69
N ASP A 61 17.65 -5.91 2.62
CA ASP A 61 18.30 -6.46 1.43
C ASP A 61 17.58 -7.75 0.99
N GLY A 62 16.76 -7.63 -0.05
CA GLY A 62 15.92 -8.70 -0.55
C GLY A 62 14.75 -9.04 0.38
N ARG A 63 14.29 -10.29 0.34
CA ARG A 63 13.19 -10.79 1.17
C ARG A 63 13.67 -10.98 2.60
N VAL A 64 13.20 -10.10 3.50
CA VAL A 64 13.42 -10.19 4.94
C VAL A 64 12.17 -10.78 5.58
N THR A 65 12.28 -11.98 6.14
CA THR A 65 11.12 -12.73 6.62
C THR A 65 11.22 -13.00 8.11
N VAL A 66 10.26 -12.52 8.89
CA VAL A 66 10.07 -12.93 10.27
C VAL A 66 9.32 -14.26 10.25
N THR A 67 9.96 -15.30 10.79
CA THR A 67 9.44 -16.67 10.69
C THR A 67 8.63 -17.08 11.92
N SER A 68 7.79 -18.10 11.77
CA SER A 68 6.90 -18.58 12.82
C SER A 68 7.59 -18.74 14.18
N GLY A 69 6.98 -18.15 15.22
CA GLY A 69 7.49 -18.16 16.59
C GLY A 69 8.40 -16.99 16.97
N ALA A 70 8.87 -16.19 16.00
CA ALA A 70 9.63 -14.98 16.25
C ALA A 70 8.74 -13.72 16.27
N THR A 71 9.18 -12.72 17.02
CA THR A 71 8.58 -11.38 17.06
C THR A 71 9.60 -10.33 16.62
N LEU A 72 9.25 -9.54 15.60
CA LEU A 72 9.99 -8.34 15.23
C LEU A 72 9.40 -7.13 15.96
N THR A 73 10.17 -6.54 16.86
CA THR A 73 9.79 -5.28 17.52
C THR A 73 10.49 -4.11 16.83
N ILE A 74 9.77 -3.05 16.54
CA ILE A 74 10.32 -1.84 15.90
C ILE A 74 10.00 -0.66 16.81
N GLU A 75 11.04 0.02 17.30
CA GLU A 75 10.89 1.18 18.17
C GLU A 75 10.26 2.37 17.42
N ALA A 76 9.59 3.26 18.16
CA ALA A 76 9.05 4.48 17.58
C ALA A 76 10.16 5.37 17.00
N GLY A 77 9.94 5.93 15.81
CA GLY A 77 10.92 6.77 15.12
C GLY A 77 11.98 6.01 14.33
N THR A 78 11.96 4.67 14.33
CA THR A 78 12.88 3.87 13.51
C THR A 78 12.62 4.11 12.03
N ILE A 79 13.72 4.30 11.28
CA ILE A 79 13.71 4.39 9.82
C ILE A 79 14.25 3.08 9.27
N ILE A 80 13.47 2.47 8.38
CA ILE A 80 13.82 1.27 7.63
C ILE A 80 13.85 1.64 6.16
N LYS A 81 15.02 1.48 5.54
CA LYS A 81 15.24 1.66 4.11
C LYS A 81 15.26 0.31 3.41
N ALA A 82 14.85 0.25 2.16
CA ALA A 82 14.92 -0.98 1.36
C ALA A 82 15.81 -0.79 0.14
N LEU A 83 16.73 -1.73 -0.10
CA LEU A 83 17.52 -1.75 -1.33
C LEU A 83 16.61 -1.97 -2.54
N PRO A 84 16.95 -1.38 -3.69
CA PRO A 84 16.18 -1.61 -4.90
C PRO A 84 16.22 -3.09 -5.27
N GLY A 85 15.09 -3.55 -5.77
CA GLY A 85 14.94 -4.82 -6.44
C GLY A 85 13.72 -4.70 -7.33
N GLN A 86 13.56 -5.62 -8.26
CA GLN A 86 12.40 -5.66 -9.13
C GLN A 86 11.91 -7.10 -9.20
N GLU A 87 10.63 -7.24 -9.42
CA GLU A 87 9.95 -8.52 -9.51
C GLU A 87 10.25 -9.39 -8.25
N ALA A 88 10.48 -10.70 -8.43
CA ALA A 88 10.76 -11.64 -7.35
C ALA A 88 12.03 -11.35 -6.51
N ASN A 89 12.83 -10.35 -6.91
CA ASN A 89 14.01 -9.90 -6.16
C ASN A 89 13.79 -8.55 -5.44
N ALA A 90 12.57 -7.99 -5.45
CA ALA A 90 12.25 -6.80 -4.68
C ALA A 90 12.55 -7.01 -3.19
N SER A 91 13.12 -5.99 -2.55
CA SER A 91 13.26 -5.98 -1.09
C SER A 91 11.90 -5.79 -0.45
N VAL A 92 11.54 -6.65 0.49
CA VAL A 92 10.19 -6.69 1.11
C VAL A 92 10.33 -7.23 2.54
N LEU A 93 9.52 -6.69 3.46
CA LEU A 93 9.38 -7.23 4.80
C LEU A 93 8.17 -8.16 4.85
N ILE A 94 8.39 -9.41 5.27
CA ILE A 94 7.34 -10.43 5.36
C ILE A 94 7.21 -10.87 6.81
N ILE A 95 6.02 -10.70 7.38
CA ILE A 95 5.63 -11.26 8.68
C ILE A 95 4.88 -12.55 8.39
N ALA A 96 5.58 -13.68 8.41
CA ALA A 96 5.02 -14.96 8.04
C ALA A 96 3.99 -15.45 9.08
N ARG A 97 3.04 -16.28 8.64
CA ARG A 97 2.04 -16.88 9.52
C ARG A 97 2.65 -17.53 10.77
N GLY A 98 2.11 -17.18 11.93
CA GLY A 98 2.60 -17.63 13.24
C GLY A 98 3.77 -16.82 13.81
N SER A 99 4.25 -15.80 13.09
CA SER A 99 5.18 -14.78 13.61
C SER A 99 4.42 -13.52 14.02
N LYS A 100 5.12 -12.54 14.61
CA LYS A 100 4.52 -11.27 15.03
C LYS A 100 5.38 -10.06 14.68
N ILE A 101 4.71 -8.93 14.49
CA ILE A 101 5.33 -7.61 14.42
C ILE A 101 4.78 -6.70 15.52
N GLN A 102 5.64 -5.91 16.16
CA GLN A 102 5.28 -4.89 17.14
C GLN A 102 5.89 -3.56 16.68
N ALA A 103 5.19 -2.87 15.78
CA ALA A 103 5.59 -1.61 15.19
C ALA A 103 4.69 -0.47 15.70
N ASN A 104 5.02 0.06 16.87
CA ASN A 104 4.21 1.06 17.56
C ASN A 104 4.94 2.41 17.63
N GLY A 105 4.85 3.17 16.55
CA GLY A 105 5.27 4.56 16.47
C GLY A 105 4.35 5.51 17.25
N THR A 106 4.60 6.80 17.07
CA THR A 106 3.74 7.88 17.58
C THR A 106 3.56 8.96 16.51
N SER A 107 2.58 9.85 16.67
CA SER A 107 2.38 10.97 15.75
C SER A 107 3.61 11.90 15.62
N SER A 108 4.47 11.96 16.63
CA SER A 108 5.72 12.74 16.60
C SER A 108 6.96 11.94 16.19
N ALA A 109 6.88 10.61 16.23
CA ALA A 109 7.96 9.69 15.89
C ALA A 109 7.36 8.45 15.21
N PRO A 110 6.83 8.59 13.98
CA PRO A 110 6.30 7.47 13.24
C PRO A 110 7.42 6.52 12.85
N ILE A 111 7.09 5.25 12.63
CA ILE A 111 7.99 4.29 11.99
C ILE A 111 7.89 4.51 10.48
N ILE A 112 9.04 4.61 9.80
CA ILE A 112 9.08 4.93 8.37
C ILE A 112 9.76 3.79 7.61
N PHE A 113 9.02 3.18 6.69
CA PHE A 113 9.55 2.30 5.66
C PHE A 113 9.66 3.09 4.35
N THR A 114 10.84 3.07 3.72
CA THR A 114 11.11 3.86 2.49
C THR A 114 12.20 3.22 1.63
N SER A 115 12.47 3.80 0.48
CA SER A 115 13.59 3.39 -0.39
C SER A 115 14.94 3.78 0.21
N SER A 116 15.97 2.96 -0.05
CA SER A 116 17.39 3.33 0.15
C SER A 116 17.83 4.58 -0.61
N THR A 117 17.07 4.99 -1.63
CA THR A 117 17.31 6.24 -2.36
C THR A 117 16.74 7.47 -1.67
N ASP A 118 15.89 7.31 -0.64
CA ASP A 118 15.38 8.42 0.16
C ASP A 118 16.51 9.03 1.00
N ASN A 119 16.66 10.35 0.94
CA ASN A 119 17.69 11.08 1.69
C ASN A 119 17.27 11.45 3.12
N ILE A 120 16.16 10.89 3.62
CA ILE A 120 15.79 10.98 5.03
C ILE A 120 16.93 10.49 5.95
N GLU A 121 17.19 11.25 7.00
CA GLU A 121 18.20 10.98 8.04
C GLU A 121 17.53 10.72 9.40
N LEU A 122 18.30 10.19 10.37
CA LEU A 122 17.81 9.91 11.73
C LEU A 122 17.10 11.12 12.36
N GLY A 123 15.96 10.84 12.99
CA GLY A 123 15.12 11.86 13.65
C GLY A 123 14.31 12.74 12.70
N GLN A 124 14.41 12.56 11.38
CA GLN A 124 13.57 13.23 10.41
C GLN A 124 12.30 12.41 10.14
N THR A 125 11.22 13.08 9.73
CA THR A 125 9.95 12.43 9.33
C THR A 125 9.76 12.39 7.82
N ALA A 126 10.62 13.08 7.05
CA ALA A 126 10.55 13.17 5.59
C ALA A 126 11.90 13.53 5.00
N GLY A 127 12.28 12.86 3.90
CA GLY A 127 13.32 13.33 3.01
C GLY A 127 12.86 14.48 2.10
N THR A 128 13.78 14.96 1.27
CA THR A 128 13.58 16.10 0.38
C THR A 128 13.71 15.75 -1.11
N ASN A 129 14.23 14.57 -1.45
CA ASN A 129 14.51 14.18 -2.83
C ASN A 129 13.38 13.38 -3.50
N LEU A 130 12.59 12.63 -2.74
CA LEU A 130 11.47 11.84 -3.27
C LEU A 130 10.13 12.57 -3.09
N SER A 131 9.20 12.24 -3.97
CA SER A 131 7.86 12.79 -4.12
C SER A 131 6.82 11.69 -4.30
N GLN A 132 5.55 12.07 -4.36
CA GLN A 132 4.45 11.14 -4.59
C GLN A 132 4.48 10.44 -5.96
N ASN A 133 5.38 10.87 -6.86
CA ASN A 133 5.54 10.29 -8.19
C ASN A 133 6.72 9.29 -8.25
N ASP A 134 7.49 9.15 -7.18
CA ASP A 134 8.61 8.21 -7.10
C ASP A 134 8.12 6.89 -6.50
N ARG A 135 7.81 5.92 -7.36
CA ARG A 135 7.12 4.65 -7.01
C ARG A 135 7.98 3.43 -7.34
N GLY A 136 7.61 2.26 -6.83
CA GLY A 136 8.17 0.98 -7.27
C GLY A 136 9.65 0.79 -6.91
N LEU A 137 10.10 1.43 -5.83
CA LEU A 137 11.52 1.44 -5.45
C LEU A 137 11.90 0.26 -4.53
N TRP A 138 10.91 -0.45 -4.00
CA TRP A 138 11.00 -1.67 -3.20
C TRP A 138 9.61 -2.32 -3.08
N GLY A 139 9.49 -3.53 -2.55
CA GLY A 139 8.24 -4.30 -2.53
C GLY A 139 7.17 -3.72 -1.60
N GLY A 140 7.41 -3.68 -0.29
CA GLY A 140 6.38 -3.25 0.67
C GLY A 140 6.42 -4.04 1.98
N VAL A 141 5.32 -4.04 2.70
CA VAL A 141 5.16 -4.81 3.95
C VAL A 141 4.02 -5.81 3.78
N ILE A 142 4.33 -7.09 4.01
CA ILE A 142 3.36 -8.18 3.93
C ILE A 142 3.15 -8.78 5.32
N ILE A 143 1.90 -8.91 5.75
CA ILE A 143 1.52 -9.59 7.00
C ILE A 143 0.61 -10.76 6.66
N LEU A 144 1.02 -11.96 7.07
CA LEU A 144 0.30 -13.19 6.78
C LEU A 144 -0.19 -13.80 8.09
N GLY A 145 -1.50 -13.99 8.19
CA GLY A 145 -2.17 -14.53 9.37
C GLY A 145 -2.79 -15.91 9.14
N ASN A 146 -3.46 -16.39 10.18
CA ASN A 146 -4.11 -17.70 10.23
C ASN A 146 -5.66 -17.60 10.22
N ALA A 147 -6.22 -16.43 9.93
CA ALA A 147 -7.65 -16.25 9.76
C ALA A 147 -8.14 -16.85 8.45
N ARG A 148 -9.45 -17.07 8.33
CA ARG A 148 -10.03 -17.64 7.12
C ARG A 148 -10.01 -16.63 5.98
N ALA A 149 -9.84 -17.12 4.76
CA ALA A 149 -10.05 -16.42 3.50
C ALA A 149 -10.90 -17.33 2.60
N SER A 150 -11.68 -16.74 1.71
CA SER A 150 -12.46 -17.50 0.73
C SER A 150 -11.61 -17.82 -0.47
N LEU A 151 -11.06 -19.03 -0.50
CA LEU A 151 -10.07 -19.46 -1.47
C LEU A 151 -10.65 -20.41 -2.51
N SER A 152 -10.13 -20.33 -3.73
CA SER A 152 -10.52 -21.22 -4.83
C SER A 152 -10.45 -22.70 -4.42
N GLY A 153 -11.51 -23.45 -4.73
CA GLY A 153 -11.63 -24.87 -4.37
C GLY A 153 -11.78 -25.13 -2.87
N ASP A 154 -12.17 -24.12 -2.08
CA ASP A 154 -12.30 -24.17 -0.62
C ASP A 154 -11.00 -24.60 0.08
N ALA A 155 -9.87 -24.15 -0.46
CA ALA A 155 -8.57 -24.35 0.17
C ALA A 155 -8.52 -23.69 1.56
N SER A 156 -7.73 -24.26 2.47
CA SER A 156 -7.55 -23.69 3.82
C SER A 156 -6.45 -22.64 3.90
N GLU A 157 -5.58 -22.59 2.89
CA GLU A 157 -4.44 -21.69 2.78
C GLU A 157 -4.10 -21.48 1.30
N ASN A 158 -3.57 -20.31 0.99
CA ASN A 158 -3.08 -19.96 -0.34
C ASN A 158 -1.69 -19.31 -0.23
N GLN A 159 -0.99 -19.26 -1.35
CA GLN A 159 0.27 -18.55 -1.50
C GLN A 159 -0.04 -17.08 -1.78
N ILE A 160 0.46 -16.17 -0.95
CA ILE A 160 0.32 -14.73 -1.22
C ILE A 160 1.06 -14.36 -2.49
N GLU A 161 0.50 -13.39 -3.20
CA GLU A 161 1.10 -12.82 -4.40
C GLU A 161 2.47 -12.22 -4.12
N GLY A 162 3.25 -12.15 -5.19
CA GLY A 162 4.62 -11.69 -5.22
C GLY A 162 5.65 -12.56 -4.50
N ILE A 163 5.21 -13.58 -3.76
CA ILE A 163 6.09 -14.53 -3.09
C ILE A 163 6.08 -15.89 -3.82
N PRO A 164 7.24 -16.40 -4.27
CA PRO A 164 7.31 -17.68 -4.98
C PRO A 164 6.72 -18.83 -4.15
N ALA A 165 5.90 -19.69 -4.78
CA ALA A 165 5.30 -20.87 -4.15
C ALA A 165 6.29 -21.88 -3.52
N SER A 166 7.58 -21.78 -3.84
CA SER A 166 8.64 -22.56 -3.17
C SER A 166 8.98 -22.06 -1.76
N ASP A 167 8.56 -20.84 -1.41
CA ASP A 167 8.79 -20.22 -0.11
C ASP A 167 7.52 -20.29 0.74
N THR A 168 7.46 -21.31 1.58
CA THR A 168 6.30 -21.58 2.45
C THR A 168 6.01 -20.48 3.47
N ASN A 169 6.92 -19.50 3.64
CA ASN A 169 6.65 -18.35 4.49
C ASN A 169 5.69 -17.35 3.85
N GLY A 170 5.38 -17.49 2.56
CA GLY A 170 4.34 -16.71 1.88
C GLY A 170 2.94 -17.32 1.97
N LEU A 171 2.75 -18.38 2.75
CA LEU A 171 1.42 -18.96 2.96
C LEU A 171 0.60 -18.14 3.97
N TYR A 172 -0.62 -17.78 3.61
CA TYR A 172 -1.63 -17.21 4.49
C TYR A 172 -2.89 -18.05 4.53
N GLY A 173 -3.83 -17.67 5.39
CA GLY A 173 -5.09 -18.37 5.56
C GLY A 173 -5.00 -19.42 6.66
N GLY A 174 -6.16 -19.92 7.07
CA GLY A 174 -6.27 -20.93 8.09
C GLY A 174 -7.67 -21.03 8.64
N THR A 175 -7.78 -21.19 9.96
CA THR A 175 -9.07 -21.44 10.64
C THR A 175 -9.31 -20.59 11.87
N ASN A 176 -8.42 -19.63 12.15
CA ASN A 176 -8.43 -18.84 13.37
C ASN A 176 -8.66 -17.36 13.08
N ASP A 177 -9.92 -16.94 12.99
CA ASP A 177 -10.29 -15.53 12.81
C ASP A 177 -9.89 -14.64 14.00
N ALA A 178 -9.43 -15.22 15.10
CA ALA A 178 -8.88 -14.50 16.26
C ALA A 178 -7.34 -14.54 16.29
N ASP A 179 -6.69 -14.89 15.17
CA ASP A 179 -5.23 -14.84 15.04
C ASP A 179 -4.68 -13.44 15.34
N ASP A 180 -3.48 -13.40 15.92
CA ASP A 180 -2.81 -12.18 16.35
C ASP A 180 -1.40 -12.14 15.76
N SER A 181 -1.26 -11.38 14.68
CA SER A 181 0.00 -11.09 14.00
C SER A 181 0.74 -9.88 14.63
N GLY A 182 0.18 -9.29 15.70
CA GLY A 182 0.77 -8.21 16.46
C GLY A 182 0.12 -6.85 16.23
N SER A 183 0.92 -5.78 16.12
CA SER A 183 0.41 -4.42 16.02
C SER A 183 1.22 -3.49 15.12
N LEU A 184 0.51 -2.69 14.33
CA LEU A 184 1.04 -1.55 13.56
C LEU A 184 0.29 -0.28 13.99
N ASN A 185 1.03 0.72 14.45
CA ASN A 185 0.50 2.00 14.86
C ASN A 185 1.46 3.14 14.49
N TYR A 186 0.99 4.17 13.78
CA TYR A 186 1.82 5.28 13.26
C TYR A 186 2.98 4.78 12.40
N VAL A 187 2.62 4.09 11.33
CA VAL A 187 3.55 3.51 10.35
C VAL A 187 3.33 4.18 9.00
N SER A 188 4.40 4.69 8.41
CA SER A 188 4.41 5.29 7.07
C SER A 188 5.22 4.40 6.13
N ILE A 189 4.58 3.90 5.07
CA ILE A 189 5.16 3.02 4.06
C ILE A 189 5.19 3.82 2.75
N ARG A 190 6.39 4.02 2.18
CA ARG A 190 6.57 4.97 1.08
C ARG A 190 7.33 4.38 -0.09
N HIS A 191 6.98 4.80 -1.29
CA HIS A 191 7.72 4.52 -2.52
C HIS A 191 7.84 3.02 -2.83
N GLY A 192 6.85 2.24 -2.37
CA GLY A 192 6.82 0.79 -2.45
C GLY A 192 6.19 0.27 -3.74
N GLY A 193 5.83 -1.00 -3.67
CA GLY A 193 5.16 -1.79 -4.68
C GLY A 193 6.13 -2.44 -5.66
N THR A 194 5.79 -3.61 -6.18
CA THR A 194 6.46 -4.15 -7.37
C THR A 194 5.51 -4.94 -8.25
N LEU A 195 5.53 -4.61 -9.54
CA LEU A 195 4.85 -5.42 -10.54
C LEU A 195 5.72 -6.65 -10.86
N ILE A 196 5.23 -7.87 -10.66
CA ILE A 196 5.95 -9.11 -11.05
C ILE A 196 5.35 -9.68 -12.34
N GLY A 197 4.05 -9.50 -12.55
CA GLY A 197 3.31 -9.76 -13.77
C GLY A 197 1.82 -9.80 -13.46
N ASP A 198 0.98 -9.62 -14.47
CA ASP A 198 -0.49 -9.57 -14.40
C ASP A 198 -1.11 -10.45 -13.30
N GLY A 199 -1.71 -9.82 -12.27
CA GLY A 199 -2.33 -10.49 -11.12
C GLY A 199 -1.33 -11.27 -10.25
N ASN A 200 -0.15 -10.70 -10.09
CA ASN A 200 0.90 -11.14 -9.19
C ASN A 200 1.85 -9.96 -8.90
N GLU A 201 1.57 -9.28 -7.81
CA GLU A 201 2.27 -8.07 -7.40
C GLU A 201 2.65 -8.07 -5.91
N ILE A 202 3.32 -7.00 -5.46
CA ILE A 202 3.49 -6.72 -4.03
C ILE A 202 2.97 -5.32 -3.78
N ASN A 203 2.09 -5.19 -2.79
CA ASN A 203 1.41 -3.95 -2.43
C ASN A 203 2.11 -3.15 -1.34
N GLY A 204 1.60 -1.94 -1.08
CA GLY A 204 2.16 -1.07 -0.04
C GLY A 204 2.08 -1.75 1.33
N LEU A 205 0.86 -2.11 1.74
CA LEU A 205 0.59 -2.99 2.88
C LEU A 205 -0.35 -4.12 2.45
N THR A 206 0.19 -5.33 2.36
CA THR A 206 -0.58 -6.55 2.05
C THR A 206 -0.97 -7.28 3.33
N LEU A 207 -2.24 -7.64 3.47
CA LEU A 207 -2.81 -8.27 4.65
C LEU A 207 -3.51 -9.59 4.28
N GLY A 208 -2.76 -10.69 4.20
CA GLY A 208 -3.31 -12.00 3.89
C GLY A 208 -3.81 -12.75 5.12
N GLY A 209 -5.11 -13.01 5.22
CA GLY A 209 -5.70 -13.84 6.28
C GLY A 209 -5.39 -13.33 7.70
N VAL A 210 -5.29 -12.01 7.89
CA VAL A 210 -4.93 -11.41 9.19
C VAL A 210 -6.14 -11.43 10.12
N GLY A 211 -5.95 -11.96 11.34
CA GLY A 211 -7.03 -12.14 12.31
C GLY A 211 -7.34 -10.90 13.14
N SER A 212 -8.55 -10.90 13.73
CA SER A 212 -9.09 -9.86 14.60
C SER A 212 -8.33 -9.64 15.92
N GLY A 213 -7.38 -10.52 16.26
CA GLY A 213 -6.46 -10.30 17.38
C GLY A 213 -5.37 -9.27 17.07
N THR A 214 -5.11 -9.01 15.78
CA THR A 214 -4.14 -8.04 15.29
C THR A 214 -4.70 -6.61 15.38
N THR A 215 -3.84 -5.63 15.67
CA THR A 215 -4.21 -4.21 15.70
C THR A 215 -3.53 -3.45 14.57
N ILE A 216 -4.31 -2.85 13.66
CA ILE A 216 -3.80 -1.99 12.58
C ILE A 216 -4.43 -0.61 12.72
N SER A 217 -3.61 0.42 12.96
CA SER A 217 -4.11 1.78 13.07
C SER A 217 -3.10 2.84 12.66
N ASN A 218 -3.56 4.01 12.22
CA ASN A 218 -2.70 5.15 11.86
C ASN A 218 -1.61 4.72 10.86
N ILE A 219 -2.06 4.28 9.69
CA ILE A 219 -1.20 3.85 8.59
C ILE A 219 -1.20 4.93 7.51
N GLU A 220 -0.03 5.21 6.95
CA GLU A 220 0.12 5.97 5.72
C GLU A 220 0.82 5.09 4.68
N VAL A 221 0.26 5.01 3.48
CA VAL A 221 0.93 4.47 2.28
C VAL A 221 1.03 5.58 1.24
N VAL A 222 2.22 5.82 0.69
CA VAL A 222 2.45 6.87 -0.32
C VAL A 222 3.27 6.35 -1.48
N ALA A 223 2.88 6.71 -2.70
CA ALA A 223 3.64 6.40 -3.91
C ALA A 223 3.93 4.90 -4.06
N ASN A 224 2.93 4.06 -3.82
CA ASN A 224 3.00 2.65 -4.19
C ASN A 224 2.84 2.55 -5.73
N VAL A 225 3.54 1.62 -6.40
CA VAL A 225 3.33 1.42 -7.86
C VAL A 225 2.08 0.60 -8.16
N ASP A 226 1.53 -0.03 -7.14
CA ASP A 226 0.36 -0.91 -7.16
C ASP A 226 -0.63 -0.39 -6.10
N ASP A 227 -1.32 -1.25 -5.36
CA ASP A 227 -2.30 -0.86 -4.35
C ASP A 227 -1.69 -0.18 -3.13
N GLY A 228 -2.49 0.69 -2.52
CA GLY A 228 -2.16 1.27 -1.23
C GLY A 228 -2.15 0.21 -0.13
N ILE A 229 -3.32 -0.34 0.15
CA ILE A 229 -3.53 -1.37 1.18
C ILE A 229 -4.52 -2.38 0.63
N GLU A 230 -4.17 -3.64 0.75
CA GLU A 230 -4.92 -4.74 0.15
C GLU A 230 -5.14 -5.85 1.20
N TRP A 231 -6.36 -6.38 1.23
CA TRP A 231 -6.78 -7.42 2.16
C TRP A 231 -7.21 -8.69 1.42
N PHE A 232 -6.37 -9.73 1.48
CA PHE A 232 -6.76 -11.07 1.05
C PHE A 232 -7.45 -11.83 2.20
N GLY A 233 -8.76 -11.71 2.29
CA GLY A 233 -9.56 -12.34 3.34
C GLY A 233 -9.18 -11.87 4.75
N GLY A 234 -9.51 -12.68 5.76
CA GLY A 234 -9.25 -12.38 7.17
C GLY A 234 -10.32 -11.52 7.83
N SER A 235 -10.04 -11.07 9.06
CA SER A 235 -11.02 -10.44 9.96
C SER A 235 -10.44 -9.33 10.83
N VAL A 236 -9.21 -8.88 10.52
CA VAL A 236 -8.57 -7.76 11.20
C VAL A 236 -9.43 -6.51 11.13
N ASN A 237 -9.44 -5.68 12.18
CA ASN A 237 -10.03 -4.35 12.09
C ASN A 237 -8.92 -3.32 11.90
N SER A 238 -9.17 -2.36 11.02
CA SER A 238 -8.21 -1.33 10.65
C SER A 238 -8.82 0.06 10.84
N SER A 239 -8.03 1.03 11.31
CA SER A 239 -8.52 2.39 11.53
C SER A 239 -7.50 3.48 11.21
N ASN A 240 -7.97 4.65 10.77
CA ASN A 240 -7.10 5.77 10.42
C ASN A 240 -6.08 5.37 9.35
N LEU A 241 -6.57 5.08 8.14
CA LEU A 241 -5.74 4.68 7.00
C LEU A 241 -5.65 5.84 6.02
N LEU A 242 -4.44 6.16 5.57
CA LEU A 242 -4.21 7.13 4.50
C LEU A 242 -3.47 6.47 3.36
N VAL A 243 -3.99 6.61 2.15
CA VAL A 243 -3.33 6.20 0.91
C VAL A 243 -3.21 7.43 0.01
N TRP A 244 -2.03 7.67 -0.54
CA TRP A 244 -1.80 8.78 -1.46
C TRP A 244 -0.93 8.37 -2.65
N ALA A 245 -1.46 8.59 -3.85
CA ALA A 245 -0.75 8.44 -5.12
C ALA A 245 -0.20 7.04 -5.38
N GLN A 246 -0.99 6.04 -5.00
CA GLN A 246 -0.82 4.65 -5.41
C GLN A 246 -0.97 4.49 -6.93
N GLY A 247 -0.47 3.39 -7.47
CA GLY A 247 -0.45 3.16 -8.91
C GLY A 247 -1.72 2.50 -9.42
N ASP A 248 -2.28 1.61 -8.61
CA ASP A 248 -3.54 0.92 -8.89
C ASP A 248 -4.59 1.38 -7.86
N ASP A 249 -5.02 0.53 -6.93
CA ASP A 249 -6.16 0.82 -6.09
C ASP A 249 -5.85 1.33 -4.70
N GLY A 250 -6.67 2.28 -4.25
CA GLY A 250 -6.51 2.93 -2.97
C GLY A 250 -6.60 1.95 -1.80
N LEU A 251 -7.75 1.30 -1.68
CA LEU A 251 -8.02 0.23 -0.73
C LEU A 251 -8.64 -0.93 -1.50
N ASP A 252 -7.98 -2.07 -1.48
CA ASP A 252 -8.40 -3.26 -2.22
C ASP A 252 -8.79 -4.40 -1.26
N ILE A 253 -9.88 -5.11 -1.55
CA ILE A 253 -10.42 -6.17 -0.70
C ILE A 253 -10.75 -7.39 -1.53
N ASP A 254 -10.14 -8.52 -1.18
CA ASP A 254 -10.41 -9.81 -1.79
C ASP A 254 -10.88 -10.88 -0.80
N GLU A 255 -11.25 -12.02 -1.39
CA GLU A 255 -11.33 -13.31 -0.72
C GLU A 255 -12.17 -13.28 0.57
N ALA A 256 -13.26 -12.51 0.51
CA ALA A 256 -14.27 -12.42 1.55
C ALA A 256 -13.73 -11.89 2.90
N TYR A 257 -12.87 -10.87 2.89
CA TYR A 257 -12.51 -10.15 4.11
C TYR A 257 -13.75 -9.71 4.90
N SER A 258 -13.72 -9.95 6.21
CA SER A 258 -14.87 -9.73 7.10
C SER A 258 -14.60 -8.72 8.21
N GLY A 259 -13.56 -7.90 8.05
CA GLY A 259 -13.16 -6.91 9.03
C GLY A 259 -13.87 -5.56 8.87
N THR A 260 -13.62 -4.66 9.81
CA THR A 260 -14.05 -3.26 9.73
C THR A 260 -12.87 -2.35 9.43
N ILE A 261 -12.99 -1.56 8.36
CA ILE A 261 -12.11 -0.45 8.01
C ILE A 261 -12.83 0.85 8.40
N SER A 262 -12.19 1.64 9.27
CA SER A 262 -12.80 2.87 9.78
C SER A 262 -11.89 4.09 9.62
N ASN A 263 -12.48 5.23 9.25
CA ASN A 263 -11.77 6.50 9.12
C ASN A 263 -10.60 6.44 8.13
N SER A 264 -10.88 6.36 6.83
CA SER A 264 -9.87 6.24 5.77
C SER A 264 -9.86 7.45 4.83
N LEU A 265 -8.68 7.81 4.31
CA LEU A 265 -8.50 8.87 3.32
C LEU A 265 -7.68 8.32 2.15
N VAL A 266 -8.28 8.29 0.96
CA VAL A 266 -7.59 7.93 -0.28
C VAL A 266 -7.47 9.18 -1.15
N ILE A 267 -6.26 9.44 -1.66
CA ILE A 267 -5.94 10.60 -2.48
C ILE A 267 -5.28 10.10 -3.77
N ALA A 268 -5.97 10.25 -4.90
CA ALA A 268 -5.46 9.82 -6.19
C ALA A 268 -4.21 10.61 -6.61
N GLY A 269 -3.25 9.89 -7.18
CA GLY A 269 -2.06 10.41 -7.87
C GLY A 269 -2.34 10.66 -9.35
N ASP A 270 -1.29 10.80 -10.15
CA ASP A 270 -1.36 11.03 -11.60
C ASP A 270 -1.58 9.77 -12.44
N ILE A 271 -1.38 8.60 -11.85
CA ILE A 271 -1.55 7.30 -12.51
C ILE A 271 -2.47 6.34 -11.76
N SER A 272 -3.06 6.76 -10.63
CA SER A 272 -3.94 5.91 -9.83
C SER A 272 -5.13 5.38 -10.61
N ASP A 273 -5.64 4.23 -10.17
CA ASP A 273 -6.87 3.64 -10.69
C ASP A 273 -8.05 3.98 -9.76
N HIS A 274 -8.61 3.03 -9.01
CA HIS A 274 -9.79 3.24 -8.19
C HIS A 274 -9.46 3.78 -6.80
N GLY A 275 -10.40 4.52 -6.24
CA GLY A 275 -10.39 4.85 -4.82
C GLY A 275 -10.59 3.62 -3.93
N LEU A 276 -11.38 2.65 -4.40
CA LEU A 276 -11.65 1.36 -3.79
C LEU A 276 -11.72 0.31 -4.90
N GLU A 277 -11.16 -0.86 -4.68
CA GLU A 277 -11.46 -2.07 -5.43
C GLU A 277 -11.96 -3.13 -4.44
N ILE A 278 -13.00 -3.87 -4.81
CA ILE A 278 -13.67 -4.79 -3.90
C ILE A 278 -14.11 -6.03 -4.66
N ASP A 279 -13.41 -7.12 -4.41
CA ASP A 279 -13.72 -8.45 -4.88
C ASP A 279 -14.42 -9.31 -3.83
N GLY A 280 -15.32 -10.15 -4.33
CA GLY A 280 -16.07 -11.07 -3.49
C GLY A 280 -15.33 -12.37 -3.17
N PRO A 281 -16.08 -13.37 -2.68
CA PRO A 281 -15.53 -14.68 -2.35
C PRO A 281 -14.96 -15.45 -3.56
N ALA A 282 -13.69 -15.85 -3.55
CA ALA A 282 -13.13 -16.77 -4.56
C ALA A 282 -13.50 -18.26 -4.30
N GLY A 283 -14.06 -18.57 -3.13
CA GLY A 283 -14.57 -19.88 -2.72
C GLY A 283 -15.97 -19.82 -2.12
N SER A 284 -16.41 -20.87 -1.43
CA SER A 284 -17.76 -20.92 -0.84
C SER A 284 -17.91 -20.17 0.49
N LEU A 285 -16.81 -19.66 1.04
CA LEU A 285 -16.85 -18.90 2.28
C LEU A 285 -17.33 -17.47 1.99
N GLU A 286 -18.51 -17.13 2.49
CA GLU A 286 -18.96 -15.73 2.48
C GLU A 286 -18.29 -14.92 3.60
N GLY A 287 -18.14 -13.63 3.32
CA GLY A 287 -17.59 -12.61 4.20
C GLY A 287 -18.35 -11.31 3.96
N SER A 288 -18.26 -10.37 4.90
CA SER A 288 -18.93 -9.09 4.78
C SER A 288 -18.06 -8.05 5.46
N PHE A 289 -17.37 -7.25 4.66
CA PHE A 289 -16.56 -6.17 5.18
C PHE A 289 -17.45 -5.00 5.62
N THR A 290 -16.87 -4.10 6.40
CA THR A 290 -17.48 -2.79 6.67
C THR A 290 -16.46 -1.68 6.45
N ILE A 291 -16.73 -0.77 5.53
CA ILE A 291 -16.03 0.51 5.40
C ILE A 291 -16.93 1.60 5.99
N ASN A 292 -16.41 2.36 6.94
CA ASN A 292 -17.14 3.44 7.59
C ASN A 292 -16.29 4.69 7.83
N GLY A 293 -16.72 5.82 7.27
CA GLY A 293 -16.01 7.09 7.40
C GLY A 293 -14.85 7.14 6.41
N LEU A 294 -15.16 7.26 5.12
CA LEU A 294 -14.17 7.28 4.04
C LEU A 294 -14.18 8.66 3.38
N THR A 295 -13.00 9.20 3.07
CA THR A 295 -12.85 10.34 2.18
C THR A 295 -12.06 9.92 0.94
N LEU A 296 -12.63 10.16 -0.23
CA LEU A 296 -12.00 9.95 -1.53
C LEU A 296 -11.70 11.31 -2.17
N ILE A 297 -10.43 11.55 -2.51
CA ILE A 297 -9.99 12.73 -3.25
C ILE A 297 -9.44 12.26 -4.59
N GLY A 298 -10.22 12.47 -5.65
CA GLY A 298 -9.82 12.14 -7.01
C GLY A 298 -8.86 13.14 -7.63
N ASN A 299 -8.45 12.85 -8.86
CA ASN A 299 -7.62 13.73 -9.66
C ASN A 299 -8.20 13.87 -11.08
N THR A 300 -8.58 15.10 -11.44
CA THR A 300 -9.28 15.40 -12.71
C THR A 300 -8.49 15.12 -13.99
N VAL A 301 -7.20 14.79 -13.90
CA VAL A 301 -6.34 14.49 -15.07
C VAL A 301 -5.81 13.05 -15.10
N THR A 302 -6.17 12.23 -14.11
CA THR A 302 -5.79 10.82 -14.07
C THR A 302 -6.69 10.03 -15.01
N GLU A 303 -6.10 9.31 -15.95
CA GLU A 303 -6.83 8.65 -17.05
C GLU A 303 -7.79 7.59 -16.53
N ASN A 304 -7.30 6.69 -15.68
CA ASN A 304 -8.06 5.60 -15.05
C ASN A 304 -8.64 5.99 -13.69
N GLY A 305 -8.56 7.27 -13.27
CA GLY A 305 -8.95 7.61 -11.89
C GLY A 305 -10.46 7.50 -11.64
N GLU A 306 -10.89 6.46 -10.93
CA GLU A 306 -12.28 6.06 -10.65
C GLU A 306 -12.63 6.16 -9.15
N TYR A 307 -13.93 6.23 -8.77
CA TYR A 307 -14.27 6.28 -7.34
C TYR A 307 -14.13 4.92 -6.67
N ALA A 308 -14.74 3.89 -7.26
CA ALA A 308 -14.74 2.55 -6.72
C ALA A 308 -15.20 1.52 -7.75
N ASP A 309 -14.55 0.36 -7.77
CA ASP A 309 -15.00 -0.83 -8.49
C ASP A 309 -15.42 -1.94 -7.51
N PHE A 310 -16.50 -2.65 -7.83
CA PHE A 310 -17.01 -3.78 -7.06
C PHE A 310 -17.24 -4.95 -8.01
N ARG A 311 -16.48 -6.02 -7.85
CA ARG A 311 -16.51 -7.18 -8.75
C ARG A 311 -16.73 -8.49 -8.00
N ASP A 312 -16.73 -9.59 -8.74
CA ASP A 312 -16.65 -10.97 -8.23
C ASP A 312 -17.59 -11.32 -7.08
N GLY A 313 -18.80 -10.76 -7.11
CA GLY A 313 -19.79 -10.97 -6.05
C GLY A 313 -19.42 -10.29 -4.74
N ALA A 314 -18.88 -9.07 -4.78
CA ALA A 314 -18.58 -8.26 -3.61
C ALA A 314 -19.74 -8.23 -2.60
N MET A 315 -19.40 -8.28 -1.31
CA MET A 315 -20.35 -8.32 -0.18
C MET A 315 -19.85 -7.45 0.96
N GLY A 316 -20.68 -6.55 1.48
CA GLY A 316 -20.26 -5.64 2.54
C GLY A 316 -21.13 -4.40 2.71
N THR A 317 -20.57 -3.42 3.40
CA THR A 317 -21.20 -2.12 3.59
C THR A 317 -20.18 -1.01 3.42
N VAL A 318 -20.47 -0.04 2.55
CA VAL A 318 -19.69 1.19 2.41
C VAL A 318 -20.52 2.37 2.86
N SER A 319 -20.11 2.97 3.98
CA SER A 319 -20.90 3.96 4.69
C SER A 319 -20.13 5.22 5.06
N ASN A 320 -20.86 6.35 5.13
CA ASN A 320 -20.32 7.65 5.54
C ASN A 320 -19.13 8.06 4.67
N VAL A 321 -19.37 8.20 3.37
CA VAL A 321 -18.36 8.56 2.38
C VAL A 321 -18.43 10.03 2.03
N TYR A 322 -17.28 10.69 1.84
CA TYR A 322 -17.19 11.97 1.16
C TYR A 322 -16.26 11.84 -0.03
N ALA A 323 -16.72 12.24 -1.22
CA ALA A 323 -15.93 12.13 -2.43
C ALA A 323 -15.88 13.46 -3.20
N THR A 324 -14.69 13.83 -3.67
CA THR A 324 -14.45 15.12 -4.33
C THR A 324 -13.30 15.03 -5.33
N GLY A 325 -13.28 15.89 -6.35
CA GLY A 325 -12.08 16.11 -7.18
C GLY A 325 -11.86 15.11 -8.32
N PHE A 326 -12.81 14.20 -8.57
CA PHE A 326 -12.75 13.24 -9.66
C PHE A 326 -13.05 13.87 -11.04
N LYS A 327 -12.57 13.21 -12.10
CA LYS A 327 -12.92 13.51 -13.49
C LYS A 327 -14.42 13.28 -13.70
N ALA A 328 -15.01 13.94 -14.69
CA ALA A 328 -16.45 13.87 -14.92
C ALA A 328 -16.95 12.50 -15.43
N SER A 329 -16.03 11.66 -15.92
CA SER A 329 -16.29 10.30 -16.38
C SER A 329 -16.06 9.24 -15.32
N ALA A 330 -15.56 9.60 -14.14
CA ALA A 330 -15.35 8.63 -13.06
C ALA A 330 -16.69 8.21 -12.46
N ASP A 331 -16.75 6.98 -12.01
CA ASP A 331 -17.97 6.39 -11.45
C ASP A 331 -17.68 5.39 -10.31
N VAL A 332 -18.76 4.79 -9.83
CA VAL A 332 -18.82 3.72 -8.84
C VAL A 332 -19.53 2.56 -9.54
N GLU A 333 -18.81 1.47 -9.75
CA GLU A 333 -19.25 0.39 -10.62
C GLU A 333 -19.77 -0.83 -9.84
N LEU A 334 -20.74 -1.52 -10.44
CA LEU A 334 -21.10 -2.88 -10.09
C LEU A 334 -20.81 -3.73 -11.33
N ASP A 335 -19.70 -4.45 -11.30
CA ASP A 335 -18.98 -4.85 -12.52
C ASP A 335 -19.42 -6.15 -13.17
N ASN A 336 -20.41 -6.80 -12.57
CA ASN A 336 -21.07 -7.93 -13.19
C ASN A 336 -22.47 -8.16 -12.59
N ASN A 337 -23.19 -9.10 -13.19
CA ASN A 337 -24.49 -9.51 -12.67
C ASN A 337 -24.44 -10.16 -11.28
N GLU A 338 -23.31 -10.74 -10.88
CA GLU A 338 -23.18 -11.38 -9.57
C GLU A 338 -23.20 -10.33 -8.45
N VAL A 339 -22.37 -9.30 -8.54
CA VAL A 339 -22.39 -8.20 -7.58
C VAL A 339 -23.70 -7.39 -7.64
N SER A 340 -24.27 -7.22 -8.83
CA SER A 340 -25.58 -6.57 -9.01
C SER A 340 -26.70 -7.35 -8.32
N GLN A 341 -26.63 -8.69 -8.35
CA GLN A 341 -27.56 -9.55 -7.63
C GLN A 341 -27.36 -9.45 -6.12
N ASN A 342 -26.11 -9.38 -5.64
CA ASN A 342 -25.81 -9.14 -4.23
C ASN A 342 -26.37 -7.78 -3.76
N PHE A 343 -26.29 -6.74 -4.58
CA PHE A 343 -26.90 -5.45 -4.28
C PHE A 343 -28.42 -5.58 -4.14
N LEU A 344 -29.09 -6.28 -5.06
CA LEU A 344 -30.54 -6.52 -5.00
C LEU A 344 -30.95 -7.36 -3.79
N ASN A 345 -30.08 -8.25 -3.31
CA ASN A 345 -30.27 -9.06 -2.11
C ASN A 345 -30.00 -8.29 -0.81
N GLY A 346 -29.31 -7.14 -0.89
CA GLY A 346 -28.85 -6.38 0.26
C GLY A 346 -27.58 -6.94 0.91
N GLU A 347 -26.78 -7.70 0.15
CA GLU A 347 -25.50 -8.29 0.57
C GLU A 347 -24.33 -7.32 0.38
N ILE A 348 -24.41 -6.41 -0.60
CA ILE A 348 -23.59 -5.19 -0.70
C ILE A 348 -24.50 -3.97 -0.54
N THR A 349 -24.11 -3.02 0.31
CA THR A 349 -24.93 -1.86 0.65
C THR A 349 -24.13 -0.56 0.72
N PHE A 350 -24.79 0.54 0.35
CA PHE A 350 -24.22 1.88 0.32
C PHE A 350 -25.03 2.81 1.21
N GLU A 351 -24.34 3.58 2.06
CA GLU A 351 -25.00 4.47 3.02
C GLU A 351 -24.30 5.82 3.14
N ASN A 352 -25.07 6.92 3.11
CA ASN A 352 -24.59 8.26 3.41
C ASN A 352 -23.33 8.69 2.63
N TRP A 353 -23.46 8.79 1.32
CA TRP A 353 -22.44 9.33 0.42
C TRP A 353 -22.67 10.82 0.20
N VAL A 354 -21.65 11.64 0.45
CA VAL A 354 -21.65 13.07 0.18
C VAL A 354 -20.72 13.35 -0.99
N LEU A 355 -21.29 13.82 -2.10
CA LEU A 355 -20.57 14.06 -3.36
C LEU A 355 -20.34 15.56 -3.56
N ASN A 356 -19.10 15.95 -3.85
CA ASN A 356 -18.73 17.31 -4.20
C ASN A 356 -18.28 17.37 -5.67
N GLY A 357 -19.11 17.98 -6.52
CA GLY A 357 -18.84 18.08 -7.97
C GLY A 357 -19.44 16.96 -8.82
N ALA A 358 -20.19 16.04 -8.20
CA ALA A 358 -20.93 14.97 -8.85
C ALA A 358 -22.29 14.77 -8.17
N ASP A 359 -23.12 13.89 -8.72
CA ASP A 359 -24.40 13.46 -8.14
C ASP A 359 -24.56 11.93 -8.25
N ASN A 360 -25.75 11.40 -7.97
CA ASN A 360 -26.03 9.97 -7.96
C ASN A 360 -25.86 9.26 -9.31
N THR A 361 -25.66 10.00 -10.41
CA THR A 361 -25.43 9.43 -11.75
C THR A 361 -24.09 8.72 -11.87
N ILE A 362 -23.17 8.92 -10.93
CA ILE A 362 -21.90 8.18 -10.87
C ILE A 362 -22.08 6.71 -10.46
N PHE A 363 -23.24 6.27 -9.99
CA PHE A 363 -23.43 4.87 -9.62
C PHE A 363 -23.92 4.09 -10.84
N VAL A 364 -23.08 3.23 -11.42
CA VAL A 364 -23.33 2.55 -12.69
C VAL A 364 -23.35 1.03 -12.52
N GLU A 365 -24.23 0.36 -13.25
CA GLU A 365 -24.23 -1.11 -13.38
C GLU A 365 -23.53 -1.42 -14.71
N LYS A 366 -22.50 -2.25 -14.65
CA LYS A 366 -21.71 -2.70 -15.79
C LYS A 366 -21.92 -4.21 -16.01
N VAL A 367 -21.21 -4.74 -16.98
CA VAL A 367 -21.24 -6.16 -17.35
C VAL A 367 -19.85 -6.73 -17.25
N ALA A 368 -19.74 -8.02 -16.93
CA ALA A 368 -18.44 -8.67 -16.81
C ALA A 368 -17.62 -8.53 -18.10
N CYS A 369 -16.31 -8.60 -17.98
CA CYS A 369 -15.33 -8.50 -19.07
C CYS A 369 -14.52 -9.80 -19.19
N ILE A 370 -14.09 -10.16 -20.40
CA ILE A 370 -13.36 -11.43 -20.65
C ILE A 370 -11.84 -11.28 -20.43
N ALA A 371 -11.27 -10.12 -20.73
CA ALA A 371 -9.84 -9.78 -20.55
C ALA A 371 -9.58 -8.32 -20.94
N ASN A 372 -8.65 -7.63 -20.27
CA ASN A 372 -8.36 -6.19 -20.46
C ASN A 372 -9.59 -5.32 -20.24
N CYS A 373 -10.29 -5.56 -19.14
CA CYS A 373 -11.44 -4.78 -18.70
C CYS A 373 -11.01 -3.32 -18.66
N ASP A 374 -11.46 -2.55 -19.63
CA ASP A 374 -11.18 -1.13 -19.70
C ASP A 374 -12.48 -0.42 -20.09
N ASP A 375 -12.70 0.77 -19.54
CA ASP A 375 -13.92 1.54 -19.80
C ASP A 375 -14.04 2.09 -21.23
N ALA A 376 -13.00 1.93 -22.04
CA ALA A 376 -12.91 2.52 -23.37
C ALA A 376 -13.24 1.53 -24.51
N ASP A 377 -13.14 0.22 -24.26
CA ASP A 377 -13.25 -0.85 -25.24
C ASP A 377 -14.16 -2.00 -24.77
N GLU A 378 -15.47 -1.78 -24.87
CA GLU A 378 -16.54 -2.77 -24.62
C GLU A 378 -16.50 -4.02 -25.57
N THR A 379 -15.48 -4.18 -26.43
CA THR A 379 -15.45 -5.31 -27.39
C THR A 379 -15.06 -6.65 -26.75
N ASN A 380 -14.54 -6.62 -25.53
CA ASN A 380 -14.20 -7.76 -24.69
C ASN A 380 -15.25 -8.07 -23.61
N ASP A 381 -16.33 -7.29 -23.53
CA ASP A 381 -17.43 -7.52 -22.60
C ASP A 381 -18.08 -8.88 -22.82
N VAL A 382 -18.38 -9.54 -21.70
CA VAL A 382 -19.26 -10.69 -21.64
C VAL A 382 -20.65 -10.22 -22.02
N PHE A 383 -21.27 -10.91 -22.98
CA PHE A 383 -22.65 -10.61 -23.33
C PHE A 383 -23.59 -11.06 -22.19
N GLU A 384 -23.92 -10.12 -21.32
CA GLU A 384 -24.98 -10.25 -20.33
C GLU A 384 -25.89 -9.02 -20.32
N ASP A 385 -27.15 -9.22 -19.93
CA ASP A 385 -28.10 -8.11 -19.77
C ASP A 385 -27.92 -7.54 -18.35
N ILE A 386 -27.97 -6.22 -18.22
CA ILE A 386 -28.13 -5.54 -16.92
C ILE A 386 -29.42 -6.01 -16.22
N ILE A 387 -29.39 -6.15 -14.89
CA ILE A 387 -30.48 -6.71 -14.09
C ILE A 387 -31.14 -5.71 -13.14
N ILE A 388 -30.50 -4.57 -12.85
CA ILE A 388 -31.07 -3.50 -12.03
C ILE A 388 -31.87 -2.54 -12.94
N LEU A 389 -33.11 -2.92 -13.26
CA LEU A 389 -33.88 -2.25 -14.32
C LEU A 389 -34.74 -1.04 -13.88
N ASP A 390 -35.60 -1.19 -12.87
CA ASP A 390 -36.53 -0.12 -12.45
C ASP A 390 -36.82 -0.18 -10.94
N PRO A 391 -36.40 0.83 -10.16
CA PRO A 391 -35.46 1.88 -10.58
C PRO A 391 -34.07 1.30 -10.92
N THR A 392 -33.33 1.95 -11.82
CA THR A 392 -31.93 1.63 -12.16
C THR A 392 -30.99 1.82 -10.96
N PHE A 393 -29.75 1.32 -11.02
CA PHE A 393 -28.79 1.50 -9.93
C PHE A 393 -28.53 2.98 -9.63
N SER A 394 -28.29 3.80 -10.66
CA SER A 394 -28.12 5.25 -10.52
C SER A 394 -29.35 5.92 -9.91
N GLU A 395 -30.57 5.53 -10.29
CA GLU A 395 -31.80 6.10 -9.70
C GLU A 395 -31.99 5.68 -8.24
N ARG A 396 -31.64 4.44 -7.88
CA ARG A 396 -31.64 3.97 -6.48
C ARG A 396 -30.64 4.75 -5.65
N ALA A 397 -29.50 5.13 -6.23
CA ALA A 397 -28.44 5.85 -5.56
C ALA A 397 -28.84 7.20 -4.99
N ALA A 398 -29.91 7.80 -5.51
CA ALA A 398 -30.51 9.00 -4.92
C ALA A 398 -30.98 8.81 -3.47
N SER A 399 -31.14 7.56 -2.99
CA SER A 399 -31.56 7.27 -1.62
C SER A 399 -30.41 7.27 -0.59
N TRP A 400 -29.16 7.06 -1.02
CA TRP A 400 -27.98 7.09 -0.14
C TRP A 400 -26.99 8.22 -0.45
N THR A 401 -27.18 8.96 -1.54
CA THR A 401 -26.31 10.07 -1.93
C THR A 401 -26.92 11.44 -1.63
N THR A 402 -26.06 12.40 -1.34
CA THR A 402 -26.39 13.82 -1.28
C THR A 402 -25.23 14.63 -1.84
N THR A 403 -25.51 15.82 -2.38
CA THR A 403 -24.45 16.77 -2.74
C THR A 403 -24.01 17.56 -1.51
N GLY A 404 -22.71 17.77 -1.31
CA GLY A 404 -22.20 18.56 -0.20
C GLY A 404 -20.69 18.79 -0.26
N THR A 405 -20.15 19.53 0.70
CA THR A 405 -18.72 19.91 0.74
C THR A 405 -18.00 19.39 1.98
N SER A 406 -18.62 18.45 2.70
CA SER A 406 -18.08 17.90 3.95
C SER A 406 -18.76 16.57 4.29
N GLY A 407 -17.99 15.63 4.80
CA GLY A 407 -18.43 14.31 5.25
C GLY A 407 -17.20 13.41 5.39
N GLY A 408 -17.40 12.10 5.42
CA GLY A 408 -16.30 11.14 5.31
C GLY A 408 -15.42 11.05 6.55
N ALA A 409 -14.13 10.85 6.33
CA ALA A 409 -13.13 10.69 7.37
C ALA A 409 -12.84 12.00 8.13
N ASN A 410 -12.52 11.85 9.43
CA ASN A 410 -11.87 12.87 10.23
C ASN A 410 -10.40 13.00 9.81
N THR A 411 -10.12 13.88 8.85
CA THR A 411 -8.77 14.06 8.29
C THR A 411 -7.76 14.64 9.29
N GLY A 412 -8.21 15.23 10.40
CA GLY A 412 -7.32 15.81 11.42
C GLY A 412 -6.42 14.79 12.11
N VAL A 413 -6.77 13.49 12.10
CA VAL A 413 -5.92 12.44 12.66
C VAL A 413 -4.67 12.17 11.81
N PHE A 414 -4.65 12.62 10.56
CA PHE A 414 -3.54 12.40 9.63
C PHE A 414 -2.50 13.52 9.64
N ALA A 415 -2.53 14.45 10.61
CA ALA A 415 -1.59 15.57 10.67
C ALA A 415 -0.10 15.16 10.86
N TRP A 416 0.17 13.90 11.18
CA TRP A 416 1.53 13.35 11.35
C TRP A 416 2.16 12.86 10.04
N THR A 417 1.37 12.73 8.98
CA THR A 417 1.74 12.00 7.76
C THR A 417 2.62 12.83 6.82
N PHE A 418 3.36 12.14 5.95
CA PHE A 418 4.09 12.77 4.85
C PHE A 418 3.14 13.51 3.91
N ALA A 419 1.99 12.92 3.61
CA ALA A 419 0.92 13.54 2.81
C ALA A 419 0.48 14.89 3.41
N SER A 420 0.29 14.97 4.73
CA SER A 420 -0.04 16.23 5.40
C SER A 420 1.11 17.24 5.29
N ALA A 421 2.36 16.81 5.50
CA ALA A 421 3.54 17.66 5.37
C ALA A 421 3.73 18.22 3.94
N LYS A 422 3.22 17.51 2.91
CA LYS A 422 3.22 17.95 1.51
C LYS A 422 1.96 18.74 1.11
N GLY A 423 0.98 18.87 2.00
CA GLY A 423 -0.27 19.59 1.74
C GLY A 423 -1.20 18.87 0.76
N ALA A 424 -1.24 17.53 0.82
CA ALA A 424 -2.04 16.71 -0.09
C ALA A 424 -3.56 16.81 0.14
N PHE A 425 -4.02 17.24 1.33
CA PHE A 425 -5.44 17.31 1.70
C PHE A 425 -5.76 18.47 2.66
#